data_AF-A0A3B9YNK1-F1
#
_entry.id   AF-A0A3B9YNK1-F1
#
_cell.length_a   1.000
_cell.length_b   1.000
_cell.length_c   1.000
_cell.angle_alpha   90.00
_cell.angle_beta   90.00
_cell.angle_gamma   90.00
#
_symmetry.space_group_name_H-M   'P 1'
#
loop_
_entity.id
_entity.type
_entity.pdbx_description
1 polymer ?
#
loop_
_entity_poly.entity_id
_entity_poly.type
_entity_poly.pdbx_seq_one_letter_code
_entity_poly.pdbx_strand_id
1 'polypeptide(L)'
;MGKTLESLVPELSARVNLCRNPQTAGKAQLLGFAQLAIGGSFVIHGVRILKVDKDGEPAVFVSFPSRKGSGEEKKYYDVAHPITAEARRLASEAILEAFEKEAAKAMGN
;
A
#
# COMPACT_ATOMS: atom_id res chain seq x y z
N MET A 1 30.45 25.42 -6.95
CA MET A 1 29.79 24.24 -7.54
C MET A 1 28.66 23.81 -6.62
N GLY A 2 27.49 24.43 -6.78
CA GLY A 2 26.28 24.01 -6.08
C GLY A 2 25.82 22.70 -6.68
N LYS A 3 25.85 21.62 -5.91
CA LYS A 3 25.16 20.39 -6.31
C LYS A 3 23.69 20.78 -6.42
N THR A 4 23.14 20.72 -7.63
CA THR A 4 21.71 20.77 -7.88
C THR A 4 21.09 19.75 -6.94
N LEU A 5 20.23 20.22 -6.03
CA LEU A 5 19.52 19.39 -5.08
C LEU A 5 18.54 18.55 -5.91
N GLU A 6 19.02 17.45 -6.48
CA GLU A 6 18.13 16.42 -7.01
C GLU A 6 17.14 16.11 -5.89
N SER A 7 15.86 16.18 -6.22
CA SER A 7 14.78 16.06 -5.24
C SER A 7 15.06 14.85 -4.35
N LEU A 8 15.02 15.05 -3.03
CA LEU A 8 15.27 14.03 -2.02
C LEU A 8 14.12 12.97 -1.96
N VAL A 9 13.52 12.69 -3.12
CA VAL A 9 12.44 11.74 -3.31
C VAL A 9 13.09 10.40 -3.63
N PRO A 10 12.95 9.41 -2.75
CA PRO A 10 13.52 8.09 -3.01
C PRO A 10 12.81 7.44 -4.19
N GLU A 11 13.55 6.63 -4.97
CA GLU A 11 12.95 5.75 -5.96
C GLU A 11 12.00 4.75 -5.26
N LEU A 12 10.77 4.63 -5.75
CA LEU A 12 9.77 3.71 -5.20
C LEU A 12 9.39 2.69 -6.26
N SER A 13 9.39 1.41 -5.87
CA SER A 13 8.80 0.35 -6.70
C SER A 13 7.95 -0.57 -5.83
N ALA A 14 6.85 -1.06 -6.41
CA ALA A 14 5.93 -1.95 -5.71
C ALA A 14 5.77 -3.28 -6.43
N ARG A 15 5.66 -4.35 -5.65
CA ARG A 15 5.24 -5.68 -6.12
C ARG A 15 3.94 -6.04 -5.45
N VAL A 16 2.97 -6.53 -6.24
CA VAL A 16 1.62 -6.81 -5.78
C VAL A 16 1.27 -8.26 -5.99
N ASN A 17 0.66 -8.87 -4.97
CA ASN A 17 0.03 -10.17 -5.05
C ASN A 17 -1.47 -10.00 -4.86
N LEU A 18 -2.25 -10.32 -5.89
CA LEU A 18 -3.70 -10.22 -5.85
C LEU A 18 -4.32 -11.32 -4.98
N CYS A 19 -5.35 -10.97 -4.21
CA CYS A 19 -6.18 -11.94 -3.52
C CYS A 19 -7.20 -12.52 -4.51
N ARG A 20 -6.99 -13.78 -4.91
CA ARG A 20 -7.88 -14.50 -5.83
C ARG A 20 -9.30 -14.69 -5.29
N ASN A 21 -9.45 -14.76 -3.97
CA ASN A 21 -10.76 -14.81 -3.33
C ASN A 21 -10.85 -13.66 -2.30
N PRO A 22 -11.35 -12.48 -2.72
CA PRO A 22 -11.33 -11.29 -1.88
C PRO A 22 -12.19 -11.50 -0.63
N GLN A 23 -11.57 -11.40 0.55
CA GLN A 23 -12.29 -11.49 1.82
C GLN A 23 -12.83 -10.11 2.21
N THR A 24 -14.13 -10.04 2.50
CA THR A 24 -14.79 -8.82 2.97
C THR A 24 -14.87 -8.84 4.50
N ALA A 25 -14.28 -7.83 5.13
CA ALA A 25 -14.37 -7.58 6.56
C ALA A 25 -15.12 -6.27 6.80
N GLY A 26 -16.41 -6.36 7.09
CA GLY A 26 -17.28 -5.19 7.23
C GLY A 26 -17.45 -4.45 5.90
N LYS A 27 -17.09 -3.16 5.85
CA LYS A 27 -17.20 -2.31 4.64
C LYS A 27 -15.97 -2.37 3.73
N ALA A 28 -14.94 -3.12 4.10
CA ALA A 28 -13.68 -3.20 3.36
C ALA A 28 -13.45 -4.61 2.82
N GLN A 29 -13.08 -4.72 1.55
CA GLN A 29 -12.73 -5.95 0.87
C GLN A 29 -11.23 -5.95 0.56
N LEU A 30 -10.52 -7.00 0.97
CA LEU A 30 -9.09 -7.15 0.69
C LEU A 30 -8.89 -7.62 -0.75
N LEU A 31 -8.23 -6.79 -1.56
CA LEU A 31 -7.93 -7.06 -2.97
C LEU A 31 -6.55 -7.67 -3.18
N GLY A 32 -5.62 -7.45 -2.25
CA GLY A 32 -4.27 -7.96 -2.39
C GLY A 32 -3.32 -7.44 -1.32
N PHE A 33 -2.09 -7.94 -1.37
CA PHE A 33 -0.97 -7.48 -0.57
C PHE A 33 0.13 -6.91 -1.47
N ALA A 34 0.74 -5.82 -1.02
CA ALA A 34 1.86 -5.18 -1.68
C ALA A 34 3.12 -5.23 -0.83
N GLN A 35 4.25 -5.16 -1.53
CA GLN A 35 5.57 -4.90 -0.97
C GLN A 35 6.09 -3.62 -1.62
N LEU A 36 6.51 -2.65 -0.81
CA LEU A 36 7.05 -1.37 -1.29
C LEU A 36 8.57 -1.35 -1.06
N ALA A 37 9.34 -1.29 -2.14
CA ALA A 37 10.77 -1.07 -2.10
C ALA A 37 11.09 0.42 -2.18
N ILE A 38 12.01 0.89 -1.34
CA ILE A 38 12.41 2.28 -1.19
C ILE A 38 13.91 2.38 -1.46
N GLY A 39 14.29 3.13 -2.51
CA GLY A 39 15.67 3.38 -2.92
C GLY A 39 16.49 2.12 -3.15
N GLY A 40 15.85 1.02 -3.57
CA GLY A 40 16.48 -0.29 -3.74
C GLY A 40 17.10 -0.90 -2.47
N SER A 41 16.95 -0.26 -1.31
CA SER A 41 17.71 -0.57 -0.09
C SER A 41 16.85 -1.09 1.05
N PHE A 42 15.56 -0.75 1.03
CA PHE A 42 14.59 -1.16 2.06
C PHE A 42 13.31 -1.66 1.41
N VAL A 43 12.66 -2.64 2.05
CA VAL A 43 11.35 -3.12 1.65
C VAL A 43 10.38 -3.15 2.82
N ILE A 44 9.17 -2.65 2.60
CA ILE A 44 8.06 -2.74 3.54
C ILE A 44 7.11 -3.82 3.04
N HIS A 45 6.98 -4.90 3.82
CA HIS A 45 6.03 -5.98 3.57
C HIS A 45 4.69 -5.74 4.28
N GLY A 46 3.65 -6.42 3.82
CA GLY A 46 2.36 -6.46 4.54
C GLY A 46 1.49 -5.23 4.31
N VAL A 47 1.77 -4.46 3.25
CA VAL A 47 0.87 -3.38 2.83
C VAL A 47 -0.38 -4.00 2.23
N ARG A 48 -1.56 -3.55 2.64
CA ARG A 48 -2.86 -4.09 2.19
C ARG A 48 -3.48 -3.15 1.16
N ILE A 49 -4.07 -3.74 0.12
CA ILE A 49 -4.88 -3.03 -0.87
C ILE A 49 -6.34 -3.38 -0.61
N LEU A 50 -7.14 -2.38 -0.30
CA LEU A 50 -8.52 -2.55 0.17
C LEU A 50 -9.46 -1.81 -0.78
N LYS A 51 -10.58 -2.43 -1.14
CA LYS A 51 -11.74 -1.75 -1.72
C LYS A 51 -12.71 -1.41 -0.61
N VAL A 52 -13.19 -0.18 -0.57
CA VAL A 52 -14.21 0.27 0.37
C VAL A 52 -15.31 0.95 -0.44
N ASP A 53 -16.56 0.59 -0.19
CA ASP A 53 -17.70 1.31 -0.76
C ASP A 53 -18.01 2.52 0.12
N LYS A 54 -17.85 3.71 -0.45
CA LYS A 54 -18.13 4.98 0.21
C LYS A 54 -19.30 5.64 -0.53
N ASP A 55 -20.43 5.75 0.15
CA ASP A 55 -21.64 6.40 -0.38
C ASP A 55 -22.12 5.86 -1.75
N GLY A 56 -21.91 4.55 -1.98
CA GLY A 56 -22.27 3.87 -3.23
C GLY A 56 -21.18 3.88 -4.30
N GLU A 57 -20.06 4.57 -4.07
CA GLU A 57 -18.92 4.58 -4.98
C GLU A 57 -17.78 3.68 -4.45
N PRO A 58 -17.33 2.70 -5.25
CA PRO A 58 -16.20 1.87 -4.88
C PRO A 58 -14.89 2.65 -4.99
N ALA A 59 -14.14 2.71 -3.89
CA ALA A 59 -12.82 3.32 -3.88
C ALA A 59 -11.76 2.36 -3.34
N VAL A 60 -10.59 2.34 -4.00
CA VAL A 60 -9.46 1.47 -3.64
C VAL A 60 -8.42 2.29 -2.89
N PHE A 61 -7.96 1.76 -1.75
CA PHE A 61 -7.04 2.42 -0.84
C PHE A 61 -5.93 1.50 -0.38
N VAL A 62 -4.84 2.11 0.05
CA VAL A 62 -3.68 1.42 0.64
C VAL A 62 -3.69 1.57 2.16
N SER A 63 -3.58 0.45 2.88
CA SER A 63 -3.38 0.43 4.33
C SER A 63 -1.98 -0.10 4.63
N PHE A 64 -1.16 0.73 5.25
CA PHE A 64 0.18 0.37 5.67
C PHE A 64 0.16 -0.71 6.78
N PRO A 65 1.28 -1.44 6.98
CA PRO A 65 1.31 -2.58 7.87
C PRO A 65 1.17 -2.13 9.32
N SER A 66 0.27 -2.80 10.05
CA SER A 66 0.08 -2.59 11.49
C SER A 66 0.01 -3.93 12.20
N ARG A 67 0.43 -3.96 13.47
CA ARG A 67 0.42 -5.14 14.31
C ARG A 67 -0.39 -4.88 15.56
N LYS A 68 -1.18 -5.87 15.95
CA LYS A 68 -1.90 -5.85 17.22
C LYS A 68 -0.90 -6.02 18.37
N GLY A 69 -0.98 -5.15 19.37
CA GLY A 69 -0.19 -5.27 20.59
C GLY A 69 -0.56 -6.53 21.38
N SER A 70 0.40 -7.02 22.18
CA SER A 70 0.24 -8.22 23.02
C SER A 70 -0.32 -7.94 24.42
N GLY A 71 -0.63 -6.68 24.75
CA GLY A 71 -1.19 -6.29 26.06
C GLY A 71 -2.69 -6.56 26.20
N GLU A 72 -3.23 -6.35 27.41
CA GLU A 72 -4.67 -6.42 27.68
C GLU A 72 -5.48 -5.44 26.83
N GLU A 73 -4.89 -4.26 26.54
CA GLU A 73 -5.43 -3.35 25.53
C GLU A 73 -5.16 -3.86 24.11
N LYS A 74 -6.23 -4.14 23.36
CA LYS A 74 -6.22 -4.54 21.94
C LYS A 74 -5.87 -3.36 21.02
N LYS A 75 -4.82 -2.61 21.32
CA LYS A 75 -4.34 -1.48 20.51
C LYS A 75 -3.54 -1.98 19.31
N TYR A 76 -3.70 -1.31 18.18
CA TYR A 76 -2.90 -1.54 16.98
C TYR A 76 -1.79 -0.49 16.90
N TYR A 77 -0.62 -0.93 16.47
CA TYR A 77 0.55 -0.08 16.25
C TYR A 77 0.99 -0.21 14.80
N ASP A 78 1.29 0.92 14.17
CA ASP A 78 1.84 0.93 12.82
C ASP A 78 3.25 0.35 12.86
N VAL A 79 3.49 -0.66 12.01
CA VAL A 79 4.81 -1.28 11.86
C VAL A 79 5.66 -0.42 10.93
N ALA A 80 5.04 0.16 9.90
CA ALA A 80 5.66 1.14 9.03
C ALA A 80 4.59 2.12 8.54
N HIS A 81 4.93 3.41 8.46
CA HIS A 81 4.00 4.42 7.96
C HIS A 81 4.77 5.63 7.39
N PRO A 82 4.28 6.25 6.32
CA PRO A 82 4.84 7.49 5.81
C PRO A 82 4.56 8.64 6.79
N ILE A 83 5.59 9.42 7.09
CA ILE A 83 5.53 10.57 8.01
C ILE A 83 4.87 11.78 7.33
N THR A 84 5.21 12.04 6.06
CA THR A 84 4.70 13.20 5.31
C THR A 84 3.56 12.81 4.37
N ALA A 85 2.70 13.78 4.05
CA ALA A 85 1.62 13.60 3.08
C ALA A 85 2.15 13.27 1.67
N GLU A 86 3.28 13.89 1.29
CA GLU A 86 3.95 13.62 0.01
C GLU A 86 4.44 12.17 -0.08
N ALA A 87 5.16 11.69 0.93
CA ALA A 87 5.63 10.30 0.97
C ALA A 87 4.45 9.31 0.94
N ARG A 88 3.36 9.65 1.62
CA ARG A 88 2.12 8.86 1.57
C ARG A 88 1.53 8.80 0.17
N ARG A 89 1.42 9.95 -0.49
CA ARG A 89 0.90 10.04 -1.86
C ARG A 89 1.74 9.19 -2.82
N LEU A 90 3.05 9.44 -2.88
CA LEU A 90 3.98 8.74 -3.78
C LEU A 90 3.98 7.22 -3.55
N ALA A 91 4.03 6.78 -2.28
CA ALA A 91 3.96 5.36 -1.95
C ALA A 91 2.63 4.72 -2.35
N SER A 92 1.51 5.44 -2.14
CA SER A 92 0.19 4.92 -2.48
C SER A 92 0.01 4.82 -4.00
N GLU A 93 0.44 5.84 -4.74
CA GLU A 93 0.43 5.86 -6.21
C GLU A 93 1.25 4.70 -6.79
N ALA A 94 2.50 4.52 -6.35
CA ALA A 94 3.36 3.44 -6.82
C ALA A 94 2.74 2.04 -6.58
N ILE A 95 2.06 1.85 -5.45
CA ILE A 95 1.40 0.58 -5.11
C ILE A 95 0.14 0.38 -5.94
N LEU A 96 -0.70 1.40 -6.09
CA LEU A 96 -1.95 1.32 -6.83
C LEU A 96 -1.69 1.13 -8.33
N GLU A 97 -0.69 1.80 -8.90
CA GLU A 97 -0.28 1.60 -10.28
C GLU A 97 0.19 0.15 -10.54
N ALA A 98 1.00 -0.40 -9.63
CA ALA A 98 1.42 -1.81 -9.71
C ALA A 98 0.24 -2.78 -9.57
N PHE A 99 -0.75 -2.44 -8.73
CA PHE A 99 -1.97 -3.22 -8.56
C PHE A 99 -2.82 -3.23 -9.83
N GLU A 100 -3.05 -2.06 -10.44
CA GLU A 100 -3.81 -1.95 -11.69
C GLU A 100 -3.18 -2.76 -12.81
N LYS A 101 -1.85 -2.69 -12.97
CA LYS A 101 -1.10 -3.49 -13.94
C LYS A 101 -1.30 -4.99 -13.71
N GLU A 102 -1.23 -5.44 -12.46
CA GLU A 102 -1.39 -6.86 -12.15
C GLU A 102 -2.84 -7.33 -12.30
N ALA A 103 -3.81 -6.50 -11.92
CA ALA A 103 -5.23 -6.76 -12.10
C ALA A 103 -5.60 -6.86 -13.58
N ALA A 104 -5.07 -5.98 -14.43
CA ALA A 104 -5.28 -6.03 -15.88
C ALA A 104 -4.74 -7.32 -16.50
N LYS A 105 -3.53 -7.76 -16.09
CA LYS A 105 -2.98 -9.05 -16.54
C LYS A 105 -3.84 -10.24 -16.13
N ALA A 106 -4.39 -10.21 -14.91
CA ALA A 106 -5.24 -11.28 -14.41
C ALA A 106 -6.60 -11.37 -15.12
N MET A 107 -7.10 -10.27 -15.68
CA MET A 107 -8.35 -10.23 -16.45
C MET A 107 -8.16 -10.53 -17.95
N GLY A 108 -6.95 -10.34 -18.48
CA GLY A 108 -6.62 -10.52 -19.89
C GLY A 108 -6.16 -11.92 -20.30
N ASN A 109 -6.34 -12.93 -19.45
CA ASN A 109 -5.90 -14.32 -19.64
C ASN A 109 -7.00 -15.29 -19.19
#